data_AF-X1GTH8-F1
#
_entry.id   AF-X1GTH8-F1
#
_cell.length_a   1.000
_cell.length_b   1.000
_cell.length_c   1.000
_cell.angle_alpha   90.00
_cell.angle_beta   90.00
_cell.angle_gamma   90.00
#
_symmetry.space_group_name_H-M   'P 1'
#
loop_
_entity.id
_entity.type
_entity.pdbx_description
1 polymer ?
#
loop_
_entity_poly.entity_id
_entity_poly.type
_entity_poly.pdbx_seq_one_letter_code
_entity_poly.pdbx_strand_id
1 'polypeptide(L)' 'DFEVILKRRDGTPYHASLTVAPFTLGTKDTLLTVVQDISEHKRMEERIKHLNQLLHRHRYIWKEKNH' A
#
# COMPACT_ATOMS: atom_id res chain seq x y z
N ASP A 1 7.20 -2.21 -10.97
CA ASP A 1 6.85 -2.53 -9.59
C ASP A 1 5.55 -3.31 -9.55
N PHE A 2 5.52 -4.38 -8.75
CA PHE A 2 4.36 -5.24 -8.59
C PHE A 2 3.98 -5.26 -7.11
N GLU A 3 2.71 -5.01 -6.81
CA GLU A 3 2.22 -5.19 -5.45
C GLU A 3 1.96 -6.67 -5.17
N VAL A 4 2.53 -7.16 -4.09
CA VAL A 4 2.43 -8.56 -3.66
C VAL A 4 2.13 -8.62 -2.17
N ILE A 5 1.54 -9.73 -1.73
CA ILE A 5 1.41 -10.04 -0.31
C ILE A 5 2.52 -11.02 0.04
N LEU A 6 3.44 -10.59 0.90
CA LEU A 6 4.52 -11.40 1.43
C LEU A 6 4.26 -11.76 2.88
N LYS A 7 5.01 -12.73 3.42
CA LYS A 7 4.95 -13.12 4.82
C LYS A 7 6.24 -12.72 5.52
N ARG A 8 6.12 -12.10 6.69
CA ARG A 8 7.24 -11.86 7.60
C ARG A 8 7.75 -13.19 8.17
N ARG A 9 8.90 -13.15 8.83
CA ARG A 9 9.49 -14.34 9.47
C ARG A 9 8.55 -14.99 10.50
N ASP A 10 7.73 -14.19 11.18
CA ASP A 10 6.72 -14.66 12.14
C ASP A 10 5.43 -15.19 11.48
N GLY A 11 5.34 -15.18 10.14
CA GLY A 11 4.19 -15.63 9.37
C GLY A 11 3.15 -14.54 9.06
N THR A 12 3.28 -13.35 9.63
CA THR A 12 2.32 -12.25 9.42
C THR A 12 2.36 -11.77 7.96
N PRO A 13 1.20 -11.71 7.27
CA PRO A 13 1.15 -11.17 5.91
C PRO A 13 1.34 -9.65 5.91
N TYR A 14 2.01 -9.13 4.89
CA TYR A 14 2.19 -7.69 4.68
C TYR A 14 2.20 -7.35 3.19
N HIS A 15 1.78 -6.13 2.85
CA HIS A 15 1.84 -5.64 1.48
C HIS A 15 3.25 -5.18 1.16
N ALA A 16 3.79 -5.62 0.04
CA ALA A 16 5.08 -5.19 -0.45
C ALA A 16 4.99 -4.73 -1.91
N SER A 17 5.77 -3.70 -2.24
CA SER A 17 6.13 -3.41 -3.62
C SER A 17 7.39 -4.20 -3.97
N LEU A 18 7.31 -4.98 -5.05
CA LEU A 18 8.38 -5.83 -5.54
C LEU A 18 8.87 -5.34 -6.90
N THR A 19 10.18 -5.13 -7.01
CA THR A 19 10.86 -4.81 -8.27
C THR A 19 11.95 -5.84 -8.50
N VAL A 20 11.95 -6.48 -9.68
CA VAL A 20 12.96 -7.47 -10.06
C VAL A 20 13.58 -7.02 -11.38
N ALA A 21 14.91 -6.92 -11.41
CA ALA A 21 15.66 -6.55 -12.59
C ALA A 21 16.88 -7.47 -12.76
N PRO A 22 17.27 -7.85 -13.99
CA PRO A 22 18.55 -8.48 -14.25
C PRO A 22 19.71 -7.61 -13.75
N PHE A 23 20.70 -8.23 -13.13
CA PHE A 23 21.88 -7.57 -12.61
C PHE A 23 23.10 -8.49 -12.70
N THR A 24 24.21 -8.00 -13.25
CA THR A 24 25.44 -8.77 -13.32
C THR A 24 26.35 -8.42 -12.13
N LEU A 25 26.59 -9.39 -11.25
CA LEU A 25 27.51 -9.26 -10.12
C LEU A 25 28.84 -9.91 -10.47
N GLY A 26 29.79 -9.08 -10.91
CA GLY A 26 31.08 -9.54 -11.44
C GLY A 26 30.88 -10.26 -12.77
N THR A 27 31.02 -11.59 -12.77
CA THR A 27 30.81 -12.45 -13.95
C THR A 27 29.53 -13.29 -13.88
N LYS A 28 28.71 -13.11 -12.83
CA LYS A 28 27.48 -13.89 -12.64
C LYS A 28 26.26 -13.06 -12.99
N ASP A 29 25.39 -13.61 -13.83
CA ASP A 29 24.06 -13.06 -14.06
C ASP A 29 23.15 -13.40 -12.89
N THR A 30 22.56 -12.38 -12.30
CA THR A 30 21.71 -12.47 -11.11
C THR A 30 20.45 -11.61 -11.29
N LEU A 31 19.52 -11.70 -10.34
CA LEU A 31 18.37 -10.83 -10.27
C LEU A 31 18.51 -9.92 -9.05
N LEU A 32 18.53 -8.61 -9.28
CA LEU A 32 18.37 -7.63 -8.22
C LEU A 32 16.88 -7.55 -7.88
N THR A 33 16.56 -7.90 -6.63
CA THR A 33 15.20 -7.81 -6.11
C THR A 33 15.14 -6.73 -5.04
N VAL A 34 14.29 -5.73 -5.23
CA VAL A 34 13.98 -4.72 -4.24
C VAL A 34 12.60 -5.01 -3.68
N VAL A 35 12.50 -5.07 -2.36
CA VAL A 35 11.25 -5.30 -1.62
C VAL A 35 11.03 -4.13 -0.67
N GLN A 36 9.92 -3.41 -0.85
CA GLN A 36 9.53 -2.31 0.03
C GLN A 36 8.22 -2.66 0.73
N ASP A 37 8.18 -2.63 2.08
CA ASP A 37 6.93 -2.75 2.82
C ASP A 37 6.07 -1.49 2.59
N ILE A 38 4.89 -1.68 2.00
CA ILE A 38 3.93 -0.59 1.70
C ILE A 38 2.68 -0.66 2.60
N SER A 39 2.69 -1.53 3.62
CA SER A 39 1.54 -1.74 4.50
C SER A 39 1.17 -0.48 5.27
N GLU A 40 2.16 0.32 5.67
CA GLU A 40 1.91 1.58 6.36
C GLU A 40 1.26 2.61 5.45
N HIS A 41 1.76 2.72 4.21
CA HIS A 41 1.20 3.61 3.20
C HIS A 41 -0.26 3.28 2.92
N LYS A 42 -0.57 1.99 2.70
CA LYS A 42 -1.95 1.53 2.48
C LYS A 42 -2.88 1.82 3.66
N ARG A 43 -2.41 1.63 4.90
CA ARG A 43 -3.20 1.99 6.09
C ARG A 43 -3.53 3.49 6.14
N MET A 44 -2.59 4.34 5.74
CA MET A 44 -2.82 5.79 5.67
C MET A 44 -3.82 6.14 4.57
N GLU A 45 -3.70 5.55 3.38
CA GLU A 45 -4.63 5.75 2.27
C GLU A 45 -6.07 5.34 2.64
N GLU A 46 -6.22 4.17 3.28
CA GLU A 46 -7.52 3.70 3.76
C GLU A 46 -8.11 4.64 4.82
N ARG A 47 -7.27 5.15 5.74
CA ARG A 47 -7.72 6.10 6.75
C ARG A 47 -8.20 7.40 6.12
N ILE A 48 -7.47 7.94 5.15
CA ILE A 48 -7.87 9.14 4.41
C ILE A 48 -9.19 8.90 3.67
N LYS A 49 -9.31 7.78 2.95
CA LYS A 49 -10.53 7.40 2.24
C LYS A 49 -11.73 7.33 3.18
N HIS A 50 -11.56 6.71 4.35
CA HIS A 50 -12.61 6.60 5.35
C HIS A 50 -13.04 7.97 5.91
N LEU A 51 -12.08 8.83 6.26
CA LEU A 51 -12.38 10.18 6.76
C LEU A 51 -13.11 11.03 5.70
N ASN A 52 -12.67 10.96 4.44
CA ASN A 52 -13.35 11.65 3.34
C ASN A 52 -14.80 11.18 3.14
N GLN A 53 -15.06 9.87 3.26
CA GLN A 53 -16.42 9.33 3.21
C GLN A 53 -17.29 9.85 4.36
N LEU A 54 -16.76 9.90 5.57
CA LEU A 54 -17.47 10.45 6.73
C LEU A 54 -17.78 11.93 6.56
N LEU A 55 -16.81 12.72 6.08
CA LEU A 55 -17.00 14.14 5.80
C LEU A 55 -18.09 14.38 4.75
N HIS A 56 -18.08 13.62 3.66
CA HIS A 56 -19.11 13.71 2.64
C HIS A 56 -20.50 13.35 3.16
N ARG A 57 -20.60 12.30 3.99
CA ARG A 57 -21.86 11.93 4.65
C ARG A 57 -22.36 13.02 5.58
N HIS A 58 -21.50 13.57 6.43
CA HIS A 58 -21.88 14.67 7.33
C HIS A 58 -22.34 15.92 6.56
N ARG A 59 -21.63 16.27 5.48
CA ARG A 59 -22.00 17.40 4.62
C ARG A 59 -23.37 17.21 3.98
N TYR A 60 -23.71 15.99 3.57
CA TYR A 60 -25.01 15.68 2.98
C TYR A 60 -26.14 15.88 4.01
N ILE A 61 -26.02 15.26 5.18
CA ILE A 61 -27.02 15.38 6.26
C ILE A 61 -27.19 16.83 6.74
N TRP A 62 -26.10 17.58 6.83
CA TRP A 62 -26.17 18.99 7.22
C TRP A 62 -26.94 19.82 6.19
N LYS A 63 -26.73 19.58 4.88
CA LYS A 63 -27.49 20.26 3.83
C LYS A 63 -28.98 19.93 3.88
N GLU A 64 -29.35 18.67 4.10
CA GLU A 64 -30.75 18.27 4.24
C GLU A 64 -31.43 18.92 5.45
N LYS A 65 -30.72 19.12 6.56
CA LYS A 65 -31.29 19.70 7.79
C LYS A 65 -31.39 21.23 7.80
N ASN A 66 -30.65 21.91 6.92
CA ASN A 66 -30.59 23.38 6.85
C ASN A 66 -31.25 23.92 5.55
N HIS A 67 -31.98 23.07 4.85
CA HIS A 67 -33.01 23.44 3.88
C HIS A 67 -34.39 23.21 4.48
#